data_AF-A0A0G1RGW6-F1
#
_entry.id   AF-A0A0G1RGW6-F1
#
_cell.length_a   1.000
_cell.length_b   1.000
_cell.length_c   1.000
_cell.angle_alpha   90.00
_cell.angle_beta   90.00
_cell.angle_gamma   90.00
#
_symmetry.space_group_name_H-M   'P 1'
#
loop_
_entity.id
_entity.type
_entity.pdbx_description
1 polymer ?
#
loop_
_entity_poly.entity_id
_entity_poly.type
_entity_poly.pdbx_seq_one_letter_code
_entity_poly.pdbx_strand_id
1 'polypeptide(L)'
;MNQNISPLHQRAETLREQGDFDGALIAYEKEINAKPNSIEPLLGRVLTYKHLYLLHHDQKYIDLSLLDINQSLNISKKQDKYKIYFALAETDMLLKIYSNAVSNFQKAFNTYPFNDSQKGRYLEHLGEAQYLNGDRETGLLNLKSGLEKIRQYRDVTDSFLIHVWETGCLMKLAYFLRDKNYLSEAERIIQNDSRLIIRKRQLEEIRKFK
;
A
#
# COMPACT_ATOMS: atom_id res chain seq x y z
N MET A 1 -17.03 -12.35 -3.99
CA MET A 1 -18.11 -11.55 -4.61
C MET A 1 -17.47 -10.31 -5.17
N ASN A 2 -17.47 -10.13 -6.49
CA ASN A 2 -17.01 -8.90 -7.14
C ASN A 2 -17.88 -7.76 -6.63
N GLN A 3 -17.37 -6.95 -5.71
CA GLN A 3 -17.93 -5.62 -5.49
C GLN A 3 -17.81 -4.91 -6.84
N ASN A 4 -18.93 -4.50 -7.42
CA ASN A 4 -18.93 -3.72 -8.65
C ASN A 4 -18.23 -2.38 -8.33
N ILE A 5 -16.94 -2.28 -8.67
CA ILE A 5 -16.13 -1.09 -8.44
C ILE A 5 -16.77 0.06 -9.21
N SER A 6 -17.02 1.17 -8.52
CA SER A 6 -17.62 2.34 -9.15
C SER A 6 -16.74 2.85 -10.29
N PRO A 7 -17.29 3.31 -11.43
CA PRO A 7 -16.51 4.00 -12.45
C PRO A 7 -15.74 5.21 -11.89
N LEU A 8 -16.28 5.88 -10.87
CA LEU A 8 -15.59 6.97 -10.16
C LEU A 8 -14.36 6.46 -9.41
N HIS A 9 -14.46 5.29 -8.77
CA HIS A 9 -13.36 4.67 -8.05
C HIS A 9 -12.22 4.29 -9.00
N GLN A 10 -12.55 3.58 -10.08
CA GLN A 10 -11.58 3.15 -11.08
C GLN A 10 -10.87 4.35 -11.72
N ARG A 11 -11.62 5.43 -11.99
CA ARG A 11 -11.05 6.69 -12.47
C ARG A 11 -10.09 7.29 -11.45
N ALA A 12 -10.47 7.34 -10.17
CA ALA A 12 -9.63 7.89 -9.11
C ALA A 12 -8.32 7.09 -8.96
N GLU A 13 -8.39 5.76 -8.96
CA GLU A 13 -7.21 4.89 -8.93
C GLU A 13 -6.30 5.13 -10.14
N THR A 14 -6.89 5.23 -11.34
CA THR A 14 -6.12 5.49 -12.57
C THR A 14 -5.39 6.82 -12.50
N LEU A 15 -6.07 7.90 -12.08
CA LEU A 15 -5.47 9.23 -11.92
C LEU A 15 -4.35 9.22 -10.89
N ARG A 16 -4.57 8.55 -9.74
CA ARG A 16 -3.55 8.39 -8.70
C ARG A 16 -2.31 7.69 -9.25
N GLU A 17 -2.46 6.59 -9.98
CA GLU A 17 -1.33 5.84 -10.56
C GLU A 17 -0.61 6.62 -11.68
N GLN A 18 -1.30 7.54 -12.34
CA GLN A 18 -0.70 8.50 -13.28
C GLN A 18 0.02 9.67 -12.59
N GLY A 19 -0.09 9.79 -11.26
CA GLY A 19 0.47 10.88 -10.47
C GLY A 19 -0.41 12.13 -10.42
N ASP A 20 -1.60 12.11 -11.01
CA ASP A 20 -2.61 13.16 -10.88
C ASP A 20 -3.39 12.97 -9.57
N PHE A 21 -2.75 13.36 -8.46
CA PHE A 21 -3.33 13.22 -7.13
C PHE A 21 -4.52 14.14 -6.90
N ASP A 22 -4.52 15.35 -7.45
CA ASP A 22 -5.64 16.29 -7.32
C ASP A 22 -6.88 15.76 -8.06
N GLY A 23 -6.70 15.27 -9.29
CA GLY A 23 -7.75 14.61 -10.06
C GLY A 23 -8.31 13.38 -9.36
N ALA A 24 -7.44 12.57 -8.74
CA ALA A 24 -7.84 11.41 -7.94
C ALA A 24 -8.69 11.80 -6.74
N LEU A 25 -8.27 12.81 -5.96
CA LEU A 25 -9.03 13.32 -4.82
C LEU A 25 -10.40 13.85 -5.23
N ILE A 26 -10.50 14.59 -6.33
CA ILE A 26 -11.78 15.08 -6.88
C ILE A 26 -12.69 13.91 -7.26
N ALA A 27 -12.15 12.85 -7.86
CA ALA A 27 -12.94 11.68 -8.25
C ALA A 27 -13.44 10.89 -7.03
N TYR A 28 -12.60 10.71 -6.00
CA TYR A 28 -13.04 10.10 -4.74
C TYR A 28 -14.07 10.94 -4.00
N GLU A 29 -13.93 12.26 -3.98
CA GLU A 29 -14.91 13.17 -3.38
C GLU A 29 -16.28 13.03 -4.07
N LYS A 30 -16.32 12.94 -5.40
CA LYS A 30 -17.55 12.65 -6.14
C LYS A 30 -18.15 11.29 -5.76
N GLU A 31 -17.32 10.27 -5.55
CA GLU A 31 -17.80 8.96 -5.12
C GLU A 31 -18.35 8.98 -3.70
N ILE A 32 -17.70 9.67 -2.76
CA ILE A 32 -18.16 9.84 -1.38
C ILE A 32 -19.53 10.51 -1.37
N ASN A 33 -19.72 11.58 -2.16
CA ASN A 33 -21.00 12.26 -2.28
C ASN A 33 -22.10 11.36 -2.87
N ALA A 34 -21.76 10.48 -3.82
CA ALA A 34 -22.70 9.53 -4.38
C ALA A 34 -23.00 8.32 -3.46
N LYS A 35 -22.03 7.94 -2.60
CA LYS A 35 -22.08 6.76 -1.72
C LYS A 35 -21.47 7.09 -0.36
N PRO A 36 -22.15 7.86 0.51
CA PRO A 36 -21.58 8.36 1.76
C PRO A 36 -21.25 7.27 2.79
N ASN A 37 -21.78 6.06 2.61
CA ASN A 37 -21.57 4.91 3.50
C ASN A 37 -20.57 3.88 2.94
N SER A 38 -19.73 4.26 1.99
CA SER A 38 -18.68 3.40 1.42
C SER A 38 -17.32 3.81 1.96
N ILE A 39 -16.57 2.83 2.48
CA ILE A 39 -15.20 3.07 2.98
C ILE A 39 -14.18 3.11 1.84
N GLU A 40 -14.49 2.49 0.71
CA GLU A 40 -13.59 2.34 -0.44
C GLU A 40 -13.02 3.68 -0.92
N PRO A 41 -13.82 4.72 -1.23
CA PRO A 41 -13.26 6.00 -1.65
C PRO A 41 -12.49 6.75 -0.55
N LEU A 42 -12.87 6.58 0.73
CA LEU A 42 -12.13 7.14 1.87
C LEU A 42 -10.73 6.52 1.96
N LEU A 43 -10.63 5.20 1.88
CA LEU A 43 -9.34 4.50 1.88
C LEU A 43 -8.52 4.80 0.60
N GLY A 44 -9.18 5.08 -0.52
CA GLY A 44 -8.54 5.59 -1.73
C GLY A 44 -7.89 6.97 -1.53
N ARG A 45 -8.59 7.90 -0.85
CA ARG A 45 -8.02 9.20 -0.45
C ARG A 45 -6.85 9.03 0.51
N VAL A 46 -6.96 8.15 1.51
CA VAL A 46 -5.85 7.83 2.44
C VAL A 46 -4.58 7.43 1.69
N LEU A 47 -4.70 6.51 0.73
CA LEU A 47 -3.55 6.12 -0.09
C LEU A 47 -3.00 7.28 -0.94
N THR A 48 -3.89 8.13 -1.45
CA THR A 48 -3.52 9.34 -2.20
C THR A 48 -2.74 10.33 -1.33
N TYR A 49 -3.21 10.60 -0.10
CA TYR A 49 -2.52 11.45 0.87
C TYR A 49 -1.18 10.87 1.29
N LYS A 50 -1.06 9.55 1.45
CA LYS A 50 0.24 8.90 1.68
C LYS A 50 1.24 9.25 0.57
N HIS A 51 0.84 9.22 -0.70
CA HIS A 51 1.72 9.60 -1.80
C HIS A 51 2.09 11.09 -1.77
N LEU A 52 1.13 11.97 -1.46
CA LEU A 52 1.37 13.41 -1.31
C LEU A 52 2.31 13.72 -0.14
N TYR A 53 2.15 13.04 1.00
CA TYR A 53 3.08 13.15 2.12
C TYR A 53 4.49 12.71 1.75
N LEU A 54 4.64 11.59 1.01
CA LEU A 54 5.95 11.13 0.55
C LEU A 54 6.63 12.09 -0.45
N LEU A 55 5.88 12.99 -1.09
CA LEU A 55 6.40 13.98 -2.02
C LEU A 55 6.74 15.31 -1.36
N HIS A 56 5.88 15.76 -0.44
CA HIS A 56 5.92 17.10 0.11
C HIS A 56 6.33 17.15 1.57
N HIS A 57 6.32 16.01 2.27
CA HIS A 57 6.58 15.89 3.71
C HIS A 57 5.73 16.84 4.57
N ASP A 58 4.53 17.15 4.10
CA ASP A 58 3.60 18.06 4.76
C ASP A 58 2.62 17.28 5.65
N GLN A 59 2.65 17.59 6.94
CA GLN A 59 1.86 16.94 7.98
C GLN A 59 0.35 16.99 7.71
N LYS A 60 -0.14 17.99 6.96
CA LYS A 60 -1.57 18.11 6.63
C LYS A 60 -2.11 16.85 5.95
N TYR A 61 -1.29 16.15 5.16
CA TYR A 61 -1.70 14.93 4.46
C TYR A 61 -1.88 13.75 5.42
N ILE A 62 -1.11 13.71 6.51
CA ILE A 62 -1.31 12.74 7.58
C ILE A 62 -2.62 13.06 8.33
N ASP A 63 -2.85 14.34 8.65
CA ASP A 63 -4.06 14.75 9.36
C ASP A 63 -5.33 14.42 8.55
N LEU A 64 -5.31 14.71 7.23
CA LEU A 64 -6.38 14.33 6.30
C LEU A 64 -6.55 12.81 6.19
N SER A 65 -5.46 12.04 6.17
CA SER A 65 -5.52 10.57 6.20
C SER A 65 -6.21 10.05 7.46
N LEU A 66 -5.85 10.59 8.63
CA LEU A 66 -6.44 10.18 9.90
C LEU A 66 -7.93 10.53 9.99
N LEU A 67 -8.36 11.66 9.42
CA LEU A 67 -9.78 12.02 9.31
C LEU A 67 -10.57 10.97 8.50
N ASP A 68 -10.09 10.61 7.30
CA ASP A 68 -10.75 9.63 6.43
C ASP A 68 -10.72 8.20 7.03
N ILE A 69 -9.66 7.85 7.76
CA ILE A 69 -9.58 6.60 8.52
C ILE A 69 -10.63 6.57 9.64
N ASN A 70 -10.76 7.66 10.41
CA ASN A 70 -11.73 7.76 11.49
C ASN A 70 -13.17 7.69 10.96
N GLN A 71 -13.45 8.36 9.83
CA GLN A 71 -14.73 8.24 9.16
C GLN A 71 -14.97 6.80 8.69
N SER A 72 -13.96 6.15 8.11
CA SER A 72 -14.04 4.75 7.69
C SER A 72 -14.37 3.84 8.87
N LEU A 73 -13.74 4.04 10.04
CA LEU A 73 -14.05 3.29 11.26
C LEU A 73 -15.53 3.44 11.65
N ASN A 74 -16.06 4.66 11.62
CA ASN A 74 -17.42 4.98 12.03
C ASN A 74 -18.48 4.30 11.14
N ILE A 75 -18.22 4.14 9.85
CA ILE A 75 -19.17 3.52 8.89
C ILE A 75 -18.84 2.06 8.57
N SER A 76 -17.73 1.53 9.09
CA SER A 76 -17.25 0.19 8.74
C SER A 76 -18.13 -0.94 9.24
N LYS A 77 -18.24 -1.99 8.42
CA LYS A 77 -18.75 -3.29 8.86
C LYS A 77 -17.59 -4.14 9.39
N LYS A 78 -17.90 -5.11 10.26
CA LYS A 78 -16.88 -5.97 10.91
C LYS A 78 -15.95 -6.64 9.90
N GLN A 79 -16.48 -7.11 8.78
CA GLN A 79 -15.71 -7.80 7.74
C GLN A 79 -14.70 -6.90 7.02
N ASP A 80 -14.84 -5.58 7.07
CA ASP A 80 -13.99 -4.66 6.31
C ASP A 80 -12.86 -4.05 7.15
N LYS A 81 -12.84 -4.35 8.46
CA LYS A 81 -11.89 -3.75 9.42
C LYS A 81 -10.42 -4.02 9.05
N TYR A 82 -10.12 -5.13 8.37
CA TYR A 82 -8.77 -5.43 7.92
C TYR A 82 -8.19 -4.35 6.99
N LYS A 83 -9.02 -3.73 6.15
CA LYS A 83 -8.60 -2.64 5.24
C LYS A 83 -8.21 -1.39 6.04
N ILE A 84 -8.97 -1.10 7.09
CA ILE A 84 -8.78 0.08 7.94
C ILE A 84 -7.56 -0.09 8.84
N TYR A 85 -7.37 -1.28 9.44
CA TYR A 85 -6.14 -1.57 10.17
C TYR A 85 -4.90 -1.47 9.30
N PHE A 86 -4.99 -1.88 8.04
CA PHE A 86 -3.90 -1.72 7.09
C PHE A 86 -3.58 -0.24 6.83
N ALA A 87 -4.59 0.60 6.60
CA ALA A 87 -4.42 2.03 6.39
C ALA A 87 -3.86 2.78 7.62
N LEU A 88 -4.32 2.41 8.82
CA LEU A 88 -3.75 2.89 10.09
C LEU A 88 -2.27 2.54 10.19
N ALA A 89 -1.92 1.28 9.94
CA ALA A 89 -0.54 0.83 10.00
C ALA A 89 0.35 1.55 8.98
N GLU A 90 -0.11 1.77 7.75
CA GLU A 90 0.63 2.56 6.77
C GLU A 90 0.85 4.01 7.24
N THR A 91 -0.12 4.61 7.93
CA THR A 91 0.01 5.95 8.51
C THR A 91 1.00 5.96 9.68
N ASP A 92 0.94 4.96 10.56
CA ASP A 92 1.90 4.76 11.65
C ASP A 92 3.33 4.60 11.13
N MET A 93 3.52 3.92 9.99
CA MET A 93 4.83 3.79 9.32
C MET A 93 5.38 5.15 8.87
N LEU A 94 4.54 6.04 8.31
CA LEU A 94 4.96 7.39 7.90
C LEU A 94 5.39 8.25 9.09
N LEU A 95 4.71 8.06 10.23
CA LEU A 95 5.03 8.70 11.51
C LEU A 95 6.17 8.01 12.28
N LYS A 96 6.71 6.90 11.75
CA LYS A 96 7.76 6.07 12.36
C LYS A 96 7.36 5.48 13.72
N ILE A 97 6.06 5.29 13.96
CA ILE A 97 5.51 4.66 15.16
C ILE A 97 5.41 3.14 14.91
N TYR A 98 6.57 2.50 14.76
CA TYR A 98 6.64 1.12 14.25
C TYR A 98 5.94 0.09 15.14
N SER A 99 5.91 0.30 16.46
CA SER A 99 5.18 -0.58 17.39
C SER A 99 3.67 -0.62 17.08
N ASN A 100 3.08 0.54 16.77
CA ASN A 100 1.67 0.64 16.39
C ASN A 100 1.45 0.03 15.00
N ALA A 101 2.34 0.31 14.05
CA ALA A 101 2.30 -0.26 12.72
C ALA A 101 2.31 -1.80 12.74
N VAL A 102 3.20 -2.41 13.54
CA VAL A 102 3.25 -3.87 13.74
C VAL A 102 1.90 -4.39 14.27
N SER A 103 1.38 -3.76 15.33
CA SER A 103 0.09 -4.18 15.92
C SER A 103 -1.06 -4.11 14.90
N ASN A 104 -1.13 -3.03 14.13
CA ASN A 104 -2.20 -2.80 13.18
C ASN A 104 -2.05 -3.67 11.91
N PHE A 105 -0.84 -3.85 11.38
CA PHE A 105 -0.60 -4.81 10.28
C PHE A 105 -0.90 -6.25 10.71
N GLN A 106 -0.57 -6.64 11.94
CA GLN A 106 -0.91 -7.96 12.46
C GLN A 106 -2.42 -8.17 12.52
N LYS A 107 -3.18 -7.18 13.00
CA LYS A 107 -4.65 -7.23 12.97
C LYS A 107 -5.17 -7.32 11.54
N ALA A 108 -4.64 -6.52 10.62
CA ALA A 108 -5.01 -6.54 9.20
C ALA A 108 -4.76 -7.92 8.59
N PHE A 109 -3.58 -8.49 8.79
CA PHE A 109 -3.20 -9.81 8.27
C PHE A 109 -4.07 -10.93 8.86
N ASN A 110 -4.31 -10.94 10.17
CA ASN A 110 -5.08 -11.98 10.85
C ASN A 110 -6.57 -11.96 10.50
N THR A 111 -7.10 -10.79 10.13
CA THR A 111 -8.52 -10.62 9.78
C THR A 111 -8.78 -10.63 8.28
N TYR A 112 -7.72 -10.64 7.45
CA TYR A 112 -7.84 -10.77 6.00
C TYR A 112 -8.43 -12.15 5.63
N PRO A 113 -9.59 -12.21 4.95
CA PRO A 113 -10.33 -13.46 4.80
C PRO A 113 -9.89 -14.30 3.58
N PHE A 114 -9.08 -13.76 2.69
CA PHE A 114 -8.73 -14.42 1.43
C PHE A 114 -7.31 -15.01 1.46
N ASN A 115 -7.04 -15.95 0.56
CA ASN A 115 -5.72 -16.54 0.38
C ASN A 115 -5.27 -16.30 -1.05
N ASP A 116 -4.68 -15.13 -1.28
CA ASP A 116 -4.29 -14.60 -2.60
C ASP A 116 -3.01 -13.75 -2.50
N SER A 117 -2.64 -13.10 -3.60
CA SER A 117 -1.50 -12.16 -3.68
C SER A 117 -1.58 -11.02 -2.67
N GLN A 118 -2.79 -10.53 -2.36
CA GLN A 118 -2.96 -9.42 -1.43
C GLN A 118 -2.65 -9.85 0.01
N LYS A 119 -2.88 -11.12 0.38
CA LYS A 119 -2.36 -11.66 1.65
C LYS A 119 -0.83 -11.58 1.73
N GLY A 120 -0.13 -11.80 0.60
CA GLY A 120 1.31 -11.62 0.50
C GLY A 120 1.74 -10.16 0.72
N ARG A 121 1.02 -9.20 0.12
CA ARG A 121 1.20 -7.75 0.39
C ARG A 121 1.05 -7.42 1.88
N TYR A 122 0.08 -8.01 2.56
CA TYR A 122 -0.14 -7.75 3.98
C TYR A 122 1.01 -8.29 4.83
N LEU A 123 1.51 -9.47 4.48
CA LEU A 123 2.63 -10.10 5.16
C LEU A 123 3.94 -9.31 4.97
N GLU A 124 4.22 -8.81 3.76
CA GLU A 124 5.44 -8.04 3.52
C GLU A 124 5.43 -6.66 4.22
N HIS A 125 4.28 -5.98 4.30
CA HIS A 125 4.17 -4.75 5.10
C HIS A 125 4.34 -5.00 6.60
N LEU A 126 3.79 -6.11 7.10
CA LEU A 126 4.05 -6.54 8.48
C LEU A 126 5.54 -6.81 8.71
N GLY A 127 6.20 -7.50 7.77
CA GLY A 127 7.63 -7.78 7.84
C GLY A 127 8.48 -6.51 7.83
N GLU A 128 8.14 -5.53 7.00
CA GLU A 128 8.77 -4.21 6.98
C GLU A 128 8.66 -3.51 8.35
N ALA A 129 7.45 -3.47 8.92
CA ALA A 129 7.21 -2.85 10.21
C ALA A 129 7.97 -3.55 11.34
N GLN A 130 7.98 -4.90 11.35
CA GLN A 130 8.73 -5.69 12.33
C GLN A 130 10.23 -5.42 12.25
N TYR A 131 10.78 -5.39 11.03
CA TYR A 131 12.19 -5.08 10.81
C TYR A 131 12.56 -3.70 11.37
N LEU A 132 11.77 -2.68 11.06
CA LEU A 132 11.98 -1.31 11.52
C LEU A 132 11.73 -1.15 13.03
N ASN A 133 10.88 -1.98 13.62
CA ASN A 133 10.65 -2.04 15.07
C ASN A 133 11.75 -2.82 15.83
N GLY A 134 12.75 -3.36 15.14
CA GLY A 134 13.90 -4.04 15.73
C GLY A 134 13.88 -5.57 15.66
N ASP A 135 12.74 -6.19 15.34
CA ASP A 135 12.65 -7.63 15.10
C ASP A 135 13.05 -7.97 13.66
N ARG A 136 14.36 -7.88 13.41
CA ARG A 136 14.93 -7.97 12.06
C ARG A 136 14.80 -9.37 11.46
N GLU A 137 14.90 -10.41 12.27
CA GLU A 137 14.83 -11.79 11.79
C GLU A 137 13.42 -12.13 11.30
N THR A 138 12.42 -11.94 12.16
CA THR A 138 11.02 -12.16 11.79
C THR A 138 10.59 -11.23 10.66
N GLY A 139 11.03 -9.97 10.70
CA GLY A 139 10.74 -8.99 9.66
C GLY A 139 11.24 -9.42 8.27
N LEU A 140 12.49 -9.87 8.17
CA LEU A 140 13.06 -10.38 6.91
C LEU A 140 12.39 -11.66 6.44
N LEU A 141 12.06 -12.58 7.37
CA LEU A 141 11.34 -13.80 7.04
C LEU A 141 9.98 -13.46 6.41
N ASN A 142 9.20 -12.57 7.04
CA ASN A 142 7.89 -12.17 6.55
C ASN A 142 7.95 -11.38 5.24
N LEU A 143 8.98 -10.56 5.01
CA LEU A 143 9.21 -9.92 3.71
C LEU A 143 9.40 -10.96 2.60
N LYS A 144 10.27 -11.97 2.83
CA LYS A 144 10.52 -13.04 1.84
C LYS A 144 9.29 -13.89 1.59
N SER A 145 8.62 -14.34 2.65
CA SER A 145 7.37 -15.12 2.52
C SER A 145 6.24 -14.31 1.88
N GLY A 146 6.18 -13.00 2.13
CA GLY A 146 5.25 -12.10 1.46
C GLY A 146 5.50 -12.01 -0.04
N LEU A 147 6.76 -11.88 -0.46
CA LEU A 147 7.17 -11.89 -1.87
C LEU A 147 6.82 -13.23 -2.55
N GLU A 148 7.16 -14.36 -1.92
CA GLU A 148 6.80 -15.69 -2.41
C GLU A 148 5.30 -15.83 -2.61
N LYS A 149 4.51 -15.34 -1.65
CA LYS A 149 3.05 -15.40 -1.72
C LYS A 149 2.45 -14.48 -2.78
N ILE A 150 3.01 -13.29 -3.01
CA ILE A 150 2.62 -12.43 -4.14
C ILE A 150 2.86 -13.17 -5.46
N ARG A 151 4.01 -13.82 -5.61
CA ARG A 151 4.37 -14.58 -6.83
C ARG A 151 3.53 -15.83 -7.02
N GLN A 152 3.15 -16.51 -5.93
CA GLN A 152 2.33 -17.72 -5.95
C GLN A 152 1.00 -17.52 -6.71
N TYR A 153 0.39 -16.34 -6.59
CA TYR A 153 -0.93 -16.05 -7.18
C TYR A 153 -0.85 -15.10 -8.37
N ARG A 154 0.34 -14.99 -9.01
CA ARG A 154 0.55 -14.00 -10.09
C ARG A 154 -0.37 -14.20 -11.29
N ASP A 155 -0.67 -15.45 -11.65
CA ASP A 155 -1.40 -15.78 -12.87
C ASP A 155 -2.91 -15.53 -12.76
N VAL A 156 -3.41 -15.34 -11.54
CA VAL A 156 -4.83 -15.08 -11.26
C VAL A 156 -5.08 -13.67 -10.70
N THR A 157 -4.04 -12.86 -10.58
CA THR A 157 -4.11 -11.48 -10.09
C THR A 157 -3.81 -10.55 -11.25
N ASP A 158 -4.45 -9.38 -11.26
CA ASP A 158 -4.13 -8.35 -12.24
C ASP A 158 -2.62 -8.04 -12.26
N SER A 159 -2.04 -8.05 -13.47
CA SER A 159 -0.59 -7.90 -13.66
C SER A 159 -0.04 -6.59 -13.12
N PHE A 160 -0.83 -5.51 -13.19
CA PHE A 160 -0.39 -4.22 -12.67
C PHE A 160 -0.24 -4.29 -11.15
N LEU A 161 -1.24 -4.85 -10.46
CA LEU A 161 -1.18 -5.03 -9.01
C LEU A 161 -0.01 -5.91 -8.58
N ILE A 162 0.24 -7.02 -9.28
CA ILE A 162 1.41 -7.88 -9.04
C ILE A 162 2.69 -7.08 -9.17
N HIS A 163 2.88 -6.36 -10.27
CA HIS A 163 4.10 -5.59 -10.48
C HIS A 163 4.28 -4.48 -9.43
N VAL A 164 3.20 -3.80 -9.01
CA VAL A 164 3.24 -2.80 -7.93
C VAL A 164 3.69 -3.43 -6.62
N TRP A 165 3.15 -4.58 -6.22
CA TRP A 165 3.43 -5.22 -4.93
C TRP A 165 4.80 -5.90 -4.92
N GLU A 166 5.12 -6.64 -5.98
CA GLU A 166 6.39 -7.34 -6.15
C GLU A 166 7.57 -6.35 -6.13
N THR A 167 7.51 -5.30 -6.95
CA THR A 167 8.60 -4.30 -7.00
C THR A 167 8.76 -3.55 -5.67
N GLY A 168 7.65 -3.24 -5.01
CA GLY A 168 7.67 -2.65 -3.67
C GLY A 168 8.41 -3.52 -2.65
N CYS A 169 8.10 -4.83 -2.62
CA CYS A 169 8.76 -5.77 -1.72
C CYS A 169 10.24 -5.99 -2.06
N LEU A 170 10.56 -6.17 -3.35
CA LEU A 170 11.93 -6.31 -3.84
C LEU A 170 12.80 -5.10 -3.46
N MET A 171 12.28 -3.88 -3.61
CA MET A 171 13.00 -2.66 -3.23
C MET A 171 13.28 -2.59 -1.72
N LYS A 172 12.34 -3.03 -0.87
CA LYS A 172 12.54 -3.12 0.59
C LYS A 172 13.60 -4.17 0.94
N LEU A 173 13.53 -5.36 0.33
CA LEU A 173 14.52 -6.42 0.52
C LEU A 173 15.92 -5.96 0.08
N ALA A 174 16.02 -5.30 -1.07
CA ALA A 174 17.28 -4.72 -1.55
C ALA A 174 17.85 -3.70 -0.55
N TYR A 175 17.01 -2.85 0.01
CA TYR A 175 17.42 -1.84 0.98
C TYR A 175 17.90 -2.48 2.30
N PHE A 176 17.12 -3.39 2.89
CA PHE A 176 17.45 -3.98 4.18
C PHE A 176 18.60 -5.00 4.13
N LEU A 177 18.72 -5.76 3.04
CA LEU A 177 19.77 -6.76 2.86
C LEU A 177 21.02 -6.23 2.16
N ARG A 178 20.97 -4.98 1.64
CA ARG A 178 22.00 -4.41 0.77
C ARG A 178 22.32 -5.30 -0.44
N ASP A 179 21.35 -6.09 -0.89
CA ASP A 179 21.48 -7.02 -2.00
C ASP A 179 21.03 -6.35 -3.30
N LYS A 180 21.98 -6.19 -4.24
CA LYS A 180 21.74 -5.55 -5.53
C LYS A 180 20.86 -6.41 -6.45
N ASN A 181 20.78 -7.72 -6.25
CA ASN A 181 20.00 -8.61 -7.11
C ASN A 181 18.50 -8.29 -7.04
N TYR A 182 17.97 -8.07 -5.82
CA TYR A 182 16.59 -7.66 -5.64
C TYR A 182 16.30 -6.30 -6.30
N LEU A 183 17.25 -5.35 -6.23
CA LEU A 183 17.07 -4.05 -6.86
C LEU A 183 17.07 -4.16 -8.38
N SER A 184 18.00 -4.92 -8.95
CA SER A 184 18.07 -5.18 -10.39
C SER A 184 16.81 -5.88 -10.90
N GLU A 185 16.25 -6.80 -10.12
CA GLU A 185 14.99 -7.45 -10.45
C GLU A 185 13.82 -6.48 -10.43
N ALA A 186 13.71 -5.65 -9.39
CA ALA A 186 12.68 -4.61 -9.31
C ALA A 186 12.76 -3.65 -10.49
N GLU A 187 13.98 -3.21 -10.84
CA GLU A 187 14.25 -2.32 -11.97
C GLU A 187 13.78 -2.93 -13.30
N ARG A 188 14.09 -4.21 -13.55
CA ARG A 188 13.66 -4.90 -14.77
C ARG A 188 12.14 -4.90 -14.90
N ILE A 189 11.40 -5.13 -13.81
CA ILE A 189 9.93 -5.10 -13.84
C ILE A 189 9.43 -3.67 -14.08
N ILE A 190 9.98 -2.69 -13.36
CA ILE A 190 9.61 -1.27 -13.47
C ILE A 190 9.85 -0.70 -14.88
N GLN A 191 10.92 -1.11 -15.55
CA GLN A 191 11.24 -0.69 -16.91
C GLN A 191 10.31 -1.30 -17.96
N ASN A 192 9.87 -2.55 -17.74
CA ASN A 192 9.01 -3.27 -18.68
C ASN A 192 7.51 -2.99 -18.49
N ASP A 193 7.09 -2.31 -17.41
CA ASP A 193 5.71 -1.88 -17.20
C ASP A 193 5.61 -0.35 -17.19
N SER A 194 5.11 0.22 -18.28
CA SER A 194 4.97 1.67 -18.44
C SER A 194 4.01 2.31 -17.43
N ARG A 195 3.07 1.52 -16.86
CA ARG A 195 2.06 1.98 -15.90
C ARG A 195 2.65 2.30 -14.52
N LEU A 196 3.85 1.79 -14.22
CA LEU A 196 4.51 1.91 -12.91
C LEU A 196 5.16 3.28 -12.66
N ILE A 197 4.43 4.37 -12.91
CA ILE A 197 4.93 5.76 -12.81
C ILE A 197 5.42 6.07 -11.39
N ILE A 198 4.62 5.75 -10.37
CA ILE A 198 5.00 5.98 -8.96
C ILE A 198 6.24 5.15 -8.58
N ARG A 199 6.32 3.89 -9.02
CA ARG A 199 7.46 3.01 -8.69
C ARG A 199 8.75 3.47 -9.37
N LYS A 200 8.69 4.01 -10.59
CA LYS A 200 9.85 4.63 -11.26
C LYS A 200 10.47 5.73 -10.40
N ARG A 201 9.64 6.67 -9.92
CA ARG A 201 10.09 7.74 -9.02
C ARG A 201 10.68 7.19 -7.71
N GLN A 202 10.04 6.20 -7.09
CA GLN A 202 10.57 5.60 -5.86
C GLN A 202 11.91 4.89 -6.07
N LEU A 203 12.11 4.25 -7.23
CA LEU A 203 13.37 3.61 -7.59
C LEU A 203 14.50 4.64 -7.72
N GLU A 204 14.22 5.80 -8.30
CA GLU A 204 15.17 6.92 -8.40
C GLU A 204 15.57 7.45 -7.02
N GLU A 205 14.63 7.56 -6.07
CA GLU A 205 14.97 7.97 -4.70
C GLU A 205 15.90 6.98 -4.00
N ILE A 206 15.65 5.67 -4.11
CA ILE A 206 16.53 4.65 -3.51
C ILE A 206 17.96 4.73 -4.06
N ARG A 207 18.12 5.11 -5.33
CA ARG A 207 19.45 5.26 -5.95
C ARG A 207 20.28 6.39 -5.37
N LYS A 208 19.65 7.45 -4.83
CA LYS A 208 20.36 8.59 -4.22
C LYS A 208 21.04 8.23 -2.91
N PHE A 209 20.66 7.14 -2.26
CA PHE A 209 21.21 6.67 -0.98
C PHE A 209 22.30 5.60 -1.14
N LYS A 210 22.79 5.36 -2.35
CA LYS A 210 23.98 4.55 -2.65
C LYS A 210 25.18 5.45 -2.89
#